data_AF-A0A7V8ZKW2-F1
#
_entry.id   AF-A0A7V8ZKW2-F1
#
_cell.length_a   1.000
_cell.length_b   1.000
_cell.length_c   1.000
_cell.angle_alpha   90.00
_cell.angle_beta   90.00
_cell.angle_gamma   90.00
#
_symmetry.space_group_name_H-M   'P 1'
#
loop_
_entity.id
_entity.type
_entity.pdbx_description
1 polymer ?
#
loop_
_entity_poly.entity_id
_entity_poly.type
_entity_poly.pdbx_seq_one_letter_code
_entity_poly.pdbx_strand_id
1 'polypeptide(L)'
;MNAFEIVLIVLAVVLFVFIGGGMVVAARRARQAEAALKAKIADADHALAAAHAGDNGWDAEHMEAAARAIWRSGDEEDEPIAEAHLVQVIDRPGTDADEAVYKLVGTDGTERDVRIRRTGDAWTP
;
A
#
# COMPACT_ATOMS: atom_id res chain seq x y z
N MET A 1 -31.89 56.11 -25.97
CA MET A 1 -30.76 55.36 -25.42
C MET A 1 -30.00 56.30 -24.51
N ASN A 2 -30.02 56.01 -23.22
CA ASN A 2 -29.62 56.97 -22.19
C ASN A 2 -28.21 56.62 -21.72
N ALA A 3 -27.41 57.59 -21.26
CA ALA A 3 -26.02 57.32 -20.86
C ALA A 3 -25.89 56.18 -19.83
N PHE A 4 -26.85 56.07 -18.91
CA PHE A 4 -26.92 55.00 -17.92
C PHE A 4 -27.11 53.61 -18.55
N GLU A 5 -27.91 53.52 -19.61
CA GLU A 5 -28.21 52.30 -20.34
C GLU A 5 -26.97 51.78 -21.08
N ILE A 6 -26.21 52.70 -21.68
CA ILE A 6 -24.92 52.39 -22.33
C ILE A 6 -23.91 51.86 -21.31
N VAL A 7 -23.81 52.50 -20.14
CA VAL A 7 -22.89 52.06 -19.07
C VAL A 7 -23.23 50.65 -18.58
N LEU A 8 -24.52 50.34 -18.39
CA LEU A 8 -24.95 49.00 -17.98
C LEU A 8 -24.62 47.93 -19.01
N ILE A 9 -24.83 48.21 -20.30
CA ILE A 9 -24.50 47.28 -21.38
C ILE A 9 -22.99 47.01 -21.41
N VAL A 10 -22.17 48.07 -21.32
CA VAL A 10 -20.71 47.93 -21.30
C VAL A 10 -20.28 47.10 -20.09
N LEU A 11 -20.82 47.37 -18.90
CA LEU A 11 -20.52 46.62 -17.68
C LEU A 11 -20.89 45.14 -17.82
N ALA A 12 -22.08 44.85 -18.36
CA ALA A 12 -22.54 43.48 -18.60
C ALA A 12 -21.63 42.74 -19.59
N VAL A 13 -21.23 43.38 -20.68
CA VAL A 13 -20.30 42.80 -21.66
C VAL A 13 -18.93 42.52 -21.03
N VAL A 14 -18.40 43.46 -20.25
CA VAL A 14 -17.13 43.28 -19.54
C VAL A 14 -17.22 42.10 -18.57
N LEU A 15 -18.26 42.04 -17.74
CA LEU A 15 -18.51 40.90 -16.85
C LEU A 15 -18.60 39.58 -17.61
N PHE A 16 -19.32 39.56 -18.74
CA PHE A 16 -19.48 38.36 -19.55
C PHE A 16 -18.14 37.87 -20.11
N VAL A 17 -17.29 38.78 -20.59
CA VAL A 17 -15.94 38.45 -21.08
C VAL A 17 -15.04 37.94 -19.96
N PHE A 18 -15.06 38.58 -18.79
CA PHE A 18 -14.24 38.14 -17.65
C PHE A 18 -14.66 36.77 -17.13
N ILE A 19 -15.97 36.55 -16.98
CA ILE A 19 -16.52 35.28 -16.51
C ILE A 19 -16.26 34.17 -17.54
N GLY A 20 -16.63 34.41 -18.80
CA GLY A 20 -16.44 33.44 -19.88
C GLY A 20 -14.97 33.09 -20.13
N GLY A 21 -14.11 34.11 -20.20
CA GLY A 21 -12.66 33.92 -20.35
C GLY A 21 -12.05 33.18 -19.16
N GLY A 22 -12.46 33.53 -17.93
CA GLY A 22 -12.01 32.87 -16.70
C GLY A 22 -12.36 31.39 -16.67
N MET A 23 -13.59 31.02 -17.03
CA MET A 23 -14.03 29.62 -17.08
C MET A 23 -13.24 28.78 -18.09
N VAL A 24 -12.98 29.33 -19.28
CA VAL A 24 -12.23 28.61 -20.34
C VAL A 24 -10.78 28.35 -19.89
N VAL A 25 -10.13 29.33 -19.28
CA VAL A 25 -8.75 29.18 -18.78
C VAL A 25 -8.71 28.19 -17.61
N ALA A 26 -9.66 28.27 -16.68
CA ALA A 26 -9.74 27.35 -15.55
C ALA A 26 -9.95 25.90 -16.02
N ALA A 27 -10.87 25.67 -16.97
CA ALA A 27 -11.13 24.35 -17.51
C ALA A 27 -9.90 23.74 -18.22
N ARG A 28 -9.14 24.56 -18.95
CA ARG A 28 -7.89 24.11 -19.60
C ARG A 28 -6.82 23.73 -18.57
N ARG A 29 -6.63 24.55 -17.52
CA ARG A 29 -5.66 24.25 -16.46
C ARG A 29 -6.04 22.99 -15.68
N ALA A 30 -7.33 22.80 -15.39
CA ALA A 30 -7.83 21.61 -14.70
C ALA A 30 -7.51 20.32 -15.48
N ARG A 31 -7.77 20.30 -16.80
CA ARG A 31 -7.47 19.15 -17.67
C ARG A 31 -5.97 18.85 -17.74
N GLN A 32 -5.14 19.87 -17.80
CA GLN A 32 -3.68 19.69 -17.79
C GLN A 32 -3.16 19.14 -16.45
N ALA A 33 -3.69 19.65 -15.34
CA ALA A 33 -3.37 19.16 -14.01
C ALA A 33 -3.82 17.71 -13.81
N GLU A 34 -5.00 17.34 -14.30
CA GLU A 34 -5.52 15.98 -14.26
C GLU A 34 -4.62 15.01 -15.04
N ALA A 35 -4.19 15.39 -16.24
CA ALA A 35 -3.28 14.56 -17.03
C ALA A 35 -1.92 14.35 -16.33
N ALA A 36 -1.35 15.41 -15.74
CA ALA A 36 -0.11 15.32 -14.98
C ALA A 36 -0.27 14.48 -13.70
N LEU A 37 -1.41 14.56 -13.03
CA LEU A 37 -1.71 13.75 -11.85
C LEU A 37 -1.84 12.27 -12.22
N LYS A 38 -2.56 11.95 -13.30
CA LYS A 38 -2.69 10.58 -13.82
C LYS A 38 -1.33 9.96 -14.17
N ALA A 39 -0.43 10.74 -14.79
CA ALA A 39 0.93 10.28 -15.08
C ALA A 39 1.70 9.94 -13.79
N LYS A 40 1.63 10.80 -12.76
CA LYS A 40 2.29 10.54 -11.47
C LYS A 40 1.75 9.31 -10.74
N ILE A 41 0.43 9.08 -10.83
CA ILE A 41 -0.20 7.88 -10.25
C ILE A 41 0.30 6.64 -10.99
N ALA A 42 0.31 6.65 -12.32
CA ALA A 42 0.81 5.52 -13.11
C ALA A 42 2.29 5.22 -12.81
N ASP A 43 3.14 6.24 -12.68
CA ASP A 43 4.54 6.06 -12.30
C ASP A 43 4.68 5.45 -10.90
N ALA A 44 3.85 5.89 -9.93
CA ALA A 44 3.82 5.32 -8.59
C ALA A 44 3.33 3.87 -8.59
N ASP A 45 2.30 3.54 -9.37
CA ASP A 45 1.80 2.17 -9.54
C ASP A 45 2.87 1.27 -10.16
N HIS A 46 3.60 1.76 -11.17
CA HIS A 46 4.74 1.04 -11.74
C HIS A 46 5.87 0.82 -10.74
N ALA A 47 6.18 1.80 -9.89
CA ALA A 47 7.17 1.66 -8.84
C ALA A 47 6.73 0.64 -7.76
N LEU A 48 5.45 0.64 -7.39
CA LEU A 48 4.87 -0.35 -6.47
C LEU A 48 4.87 -1.75 -7.09
N ALA A 49 4.51 -1.88 -8.36
CA ALA A 49 4.54 -3.15 -9.08
C ALA A 49 5.97 -3.68 -9.22
N ALA A 50 6.95 -2.82 -9.47
CA ALA A 50 8.36 -3.19 -9.52
C ALA A 50 8.90 -3.60 -8.14
N ALA A 51 8.50 -2.90 -7.07
CA ALA A 51 8.82 -3.30 -5.71
C ALA A 51 8.19 -4.65 -5.36
N HIS A 52 6.93 -4.87 -5.74
CA HIS A 52 6.21 -6.13 -5.49
C HIS A 52 6.78 -7.30 -6.29
N ALA A 53 7.18 -7.08 -7.55
CA ALA A 53 7.83 -8.11 -8.38
C ALA A 53 9.23 -8.49 -7.87
N GLY A 54 9.86 -7.64 -7.07
CA GLY A 54 11.11 -7.94 -6.36
C GLY A 54 10.90 -8.59 -4.99
N ASP A 55 9.70 -8.49 -4.42
CA ASP A 55 9.41 -8.97 -3.07
C ASP A 55 8.88 -10.41 -3.10
N ASN A 56 9.80 -11.36 -3.26
CA ASN A 56 9.55 -12.78 -2.93
C ASN A 56 9.54 -13.01 -1.40
N GLY A 57 9.44 -11.94 -0.60
CA GLY A 57 9.68 -11.97 0.84
C GLY A 57 8.74 -12.88 1.62
N TRP A 58 7.55 -13.19 1.11
CA TRP A 58 6.52 -13.95 1.84
C TRP A 58 6.34 -15.37 1.30
N ASP A 59 7.45 -16.04 0.98
CA ASP A 59 7.41 -17.46 0.65
C ASP A 59 6.90 -18.28 1.84
N ALA A 60 5.67 -18.78 1.70
CA ALA A 60 4.96 -19.52 2.73
C ALA A 60 5.74 -20.75 3.21
N GLU A 61 6.48 -21.42 2.33
CA GLU A 61 7.25 -22.63 2.69
C GLU A 61 8.44 -22.26 3.58
N HIS A 62 9.17 -21.20 3.23
CA HIS A 62 10.29 -20.70 4.03
C HIS A 62 9.84 -20.14 5.39
N MET A 63 8.73 -19.41 5.41
CA MET A 63 8.14 -18.86 6.64
C MET A 63 7.70 -19.97 7.59
N GLU A 64 6.98 -20.97 7.07
CA GLU A 64 6.51 -22.11 7.88
C GLU A 64 7.70 -22.96 8.37
N ALA A 65 8.72 -23.18 7.55
CA ALA A 65 9.93 -23.89 7.97
C ALA A 65 10.65 -23.20 9.14
N ALA A 66 10.74 -21.87 9.11
CA ALA A 66 11.31 -21.09 10.21
C ALA A 66 10.45 -21.18 11.49
N ALA A 67 9.12 -21.10 11.35
CA ALA A 67 8.20 -21.26 12.48
C ALA A 67 8.32 -22.66 13.12
N ARG A 68 8.37 -23.72 12.31
CA ARG A 68 8.57 -25.11 12.77
C ARG A 68 9.95 -25.33 13.40
N ALA A 69 10.96 -24.54 13.02
CA ALA A 69 12.27 -24.59 13.67
C ALA A 69 12.22 -24.04 15.11
N ILE A 70 11.44 -22.97 15.36
CA ILE A 70 11.21 -22.44 16.73
C ILE A 70 10.59 -23.50 17.62
N TRP A 71 9.54 -24.19 17.13
CA TRP A 71 8.87 -25.26 17.89
C TRP A 71 9.83 -26.36 18.31
N ARG A 72 10.64 -26.86 17.36
CA ARG A 72 11.64 -27.91 17.62
C ARG A 72 12.76 -27.48 18.57
N SER A 73 13.02 -26.18 18.72
CA SER A 73 14.03 -25.67 19.67
C SER A 73 13.47 -25.36 21.06
N GLY A 74 12.17 -25.54 21.28
CA GLY A 74 11.49 -25.21 22.52
C GLY A 74 11.29 -26.41 23.45
N ASP A 75 10.45 -26.20 24.46
CA ASP A 75 10.10 -27.22 25.45
C ASP A 75 9.30 -28.39 24.84
N GLU A 76 8.76 -28.21 23.63
CA GLU A 76 7.96 -29.16 22.86
C GLU A 76 8.75 -29.87 21.74
N GLU A 77 10.08 -29.99 21.86
CA GLU A 77 10.97 -30.57 20.83
C GLU A 77 10.51 -31.96 20.34
N ASP A 78 10.00 -32.78 21.25
CA ASP A 78 9.55 -34.15 20.96
C ASP A 78 8.08 -34.23 20.46
N GLU A 79 7.31 -33.14 20.55
CA GLU A 79 5.90 -33.12 20.15
C GLU A 79 5.76 -32.80 18.65
N PRO A 80 5.14 -33.68 17.84
CA PRO A 80 4.92 -33.42 16.43
C PRO A 80 3.90 -32.29 16.21
N ILE A 81 4.16 -31.45 15.21
CA ILE A 81 3.23 -30.38 14.82
C ILE A 81 2.17 -30.95 13.87
N ALA A 82 0.90 -30.92 14.30
CA ALA A 82 -0.25 -31.29 13.49
C ALA A 82 -0.62 -30.20 12.47
N GLU A 83 -0.67 -28.94 12.90
CA GLU A 83 -1.11 -27.82 12.07
C GLU A 83 -0.24 -26.57 12.30
N ALA A 84 -0.10 -25.75 11.25
CA ALA A 84 0.58 -24.47 11.30
C ALA A 84 -0.29 -23.41 10.62
N HIS A 85 -0.67 -22.38 11.37
CA HIS A 85 -1.56 -21.32 10.91
C HIS A 85 -0.85 -19.98 10.95
N LEU A 86 -0.72 -19.32 9.80
CA LEU A 86 -0.23 -17.93 9.77
C LEU A 86 -1.33 -17.00 10.31
N VAL A 87 -1.06 -16.36 11.44
CA VAL A 87 -2.02 -15.50 12.14
C VAL A 87 -1.84 -14.03 11.75
N GLN A 88 -0.60 -13.58 11.59
CA GLN A 88 -0.31 -12.17 11.35
C GLN A 88 1.00 -11.99 10.58
N VAL A 89 1.03 -11.02 9.67
CA VAL A 89 2.25 -10.46 9.08
C VAL A 89 2.30 -8.97 9.44
N ILE A 90 3.43 -8.52 9.98
CA ILE A 90 3.71 -7.14 10.37
C ILE A 90 4.76 -6.62 9.39
N ASP A 91 4.28 -5.93 8.37
CA ASP A 91 5.11 -5.16 7.44
C ASP A 91 5.54 -3.85 8.12
N ARG A 92 6.84 -3.66 8.31
CA ARG A 92 7.40 -2.43 8.87
C ARG A 92 8.06 -1.63 7.76
N PRO A 93 7.87 -0.29 7.72
CA PRO A 93 8.49 0.54 6.69
C PRO A 93 10.03 0.40 6.73
N GLY A 94 10.58 -0.21 5.68
CA GLY A 94 11.99 -0.60 5.54
C GLY A 94 12.08 -2.02 4.97
N THR A 95 13.09 -2.33 4.16
CA THR A 95 13.13 -3.57 3.36
C THR A 95 13.39 -4.86 4.15
N ASP A 96 13.71 -4.78 5.44
CA ASP A 96 14.40 -5.87 6.16
C ASP A 96 13.90 -6.09 7.60
N ALA A 97 12.69 -5.64 7.96
CA ALA A 97 12.19 -5.71 9.34
C ALA A 97 10.79 -6.34 9.46
N ASP A 98 10.42 -7.18 8.51
CA ASP A 98 9.14 -7.88 8.52
C ASP A 98 9.12 -8.92 9.63
N GLU A 99 7.99 -9.00 10.33
CA GLU A 99 7.74 -10.02 11.34
C GLU A 99 6.48 -10.79 10.96
N ALA A 100 6.47 -12.10 11.20
CA ALA A 100 5.27 -12.91 11.04
C ALA A 100 5.02 -13.75 12.30
N VAL A 101 3.75 -13.98 12.59
CA VAL A 101 3.31 -14.77 13.75
C VAL A 101 2.55 -15.98 13.23
N TYR A 102 3.03 -17.16 13.60
CA TYR A 102 2.37 -18.43 13.37
C TYR A 102 1.78 -18.95 14.67
N LYS A 103 0.61 -19.57 14.59
CA LYS A 103 0.08 -20.45 15.62
C LYS A 103 0.37 -21.89 15.19
N LEU A 104 1.13 -22.61 15.99
CA LEU A 104 1.45 -24.02 15.79
C LEU A 104 0.61 -24.85 16.76
N VAL A 105 0.09 -25.97 16.27
CA VAL A 105 -0.73 -26.91 17.03
C VAL A 105 -0.06 -28.27 17.03
N GLY A 106 0.26 -28.79 18.21
CA GLY A 106 0.79 -30.13 18.43
C GLY A 106 -0.26 -31.22 18.20
N THR A 107 0.16 -32.46 18.03
CA THR A 107 -0.75 -33.61 17.91
C THR A 107 -1.49 -33.92 19.21
N ASP A 108 -0.92 -33.53 20.34
CA ASP A 108 -1.52 -33.55 21.68
C ASP A 108 -2.54 -32.42 21.92
N GLY A 109 -2.67 -31.48 20.98
CA GLY A 109 -3.54 -30.31 21.07
C GLY A 109 -2.89 -29.09 21.73
N THR A 110 -1.59 -29.13 22.03
CA THR A 110 -0.85 -27.99 22.57
C THR A 110 -0.75 -26.89 21.52
N GLU A 111 -1.17 -25.67 21.84
CA GLU A 111 -1.08 -24.51 20.94
C GLU A 111 0.05 -23.57 21.37
N ARG A 112 0.81 -23.05 20.41
CA ARG A 112 1.85 -22.05 20.66
C ARG A 112 1.94 -21.02 19.54
N ASP A 113 1.97 -19.75 19.93
CA ASP A 113 2.27 -18.66 19.02
C ASP A 113 3.78 -18.47 18.91
N VAL A 114 4.33 -18.55 17.71
CA VAL A 114 5.74 -18.35 17.39
C VAL A 114 5.90 -17.15 16.46
N ARG A 115 6.91 -16.33 16.73
CA ARG A 115 7.23 -15.15 15.92
C ARG A 115 8.51 -15.40 15.15
N ILE A 116 8.46 -15.21 13.84
CA ILE A 116 9.62 -15.25 12.94
C ILE A 116 9.92 -13.84 12.42
N ARG A 117 11.19 -13.58 12.09
CA ARG A 117 11.62 -12.30 11.51
C ARG A 117 12.32 -12.51 10.18
N ARG A 118 12.11 -11.60 9.24
CA ARG A 118 12.85 -11.54 7.99
C ARG A 118 14.21 -10.87 8.21
N THR A 119 15.28 -11.52 7.75
CA THR A 119 16.63 -10.96 7.70
C THR A 119 17.14 -11.09 6.27
N GLY A 120 17.10 -10.00 5.49
CA GLY A 120 17.34 -10.02 4.05
C GLY A 120 16.27 -10.85 3.33
N ASP A 121 16.68 -11.91 2.64
CA ASP A 121 15.77 -12.82 1.92
C ASP A 121 15.35 -14.07 2.73
N ALA A 122 15.81 -14.20 3.98
CA ALA A 122 15.57 -15.38 4.80
C ALA A 122 14.67 -15.10 6.00
N TRP A 123 13.81 -16.06 6.36
CA TRP A 123 13.05 -16.06 7.60
C TRP A 123 13.81 -16.81 8.70
N THR A 124 14.02 -16.14 9.83
CA THR A 124 14.73 -16.70 10.97
C THR A 124 13.83 -16.78 12.21
N PRO A 125 14.09 -17.75 13.10
CA PRO A 125 13.61 -17.75 14.48
C PRO A 125 13.84 -16.42 15.21
#